data_AF-A0A534X1Z7-F1
#
_entry.id   AF-A0A534X1Z7-F1
#
_cell.length_a   1.000
_cell.length_b   1.000
_cell.length_c   1.000
_cell.angle_alpha   90.00
_cell.angle_beta   90.00
_cell.angle_gamma   90.00
#
_symmetry.space_group_name_H-M   'P 1'
#
loop_
_entity.id
_entity.type
_entity.pdbx_description
1 polymer ?
#
loop_
_entity_poly.entity_id
_entity_poly.type
_entity_poly.pdbx_seq_one_letter_code
_entity_poly.pdbx_strand_id
1 'polypeptide(L)' 'MRVGIIGANPDRGWAAQAHIPALKSLSDDFEITALSTTRRESADVAGKLF' A
#
# COMPACT_ATOMS: atom_id res chain seq x y z
N MET A 1 -3.91 -13.49 -4.67
CA MET A 1 -3.27 -12.74 -5.77
C MET A 1 -2.31 -11.70 -5.19
N ARG A 2 -1.12 -11.53 -5.77
CA ARG A 2 -0.13 -10.56 -5.28
C ARG A 2 -0.32 -9.20 -5.92
N VAL A 3 -0.36 -8.16 -5.10
CA VAL A 3 -0.64 -6.79 -5.52
C VAL A 3 0.54 -5.87 -5.20
N GLY A 4 0.92 -5.05 -6.18
CA GLY A 4 1.82 -3.92 -6.00
C GLY A 4 1.07 -2.60 -6.13
N ILE A 5 1.36 -1.61 -5.29
CA ILE A 5 0.67 -0.30 -5.29
C ILE A 5 1.68 0.81 -5.60
N ILE A 6 1.39 1.60 -6.64
CA ILE A 6 2.12 2.81 -6.99
C ILE A 6 1.37 4.03 -6.44
N GLY A 7 2.08 4.89 -5.71
CA GLY A 7 1.48 6.05 -5.04
C GLY A 7 0.95 5.74 -3.64
N ALA A 8 1.50 4.73 -2.96
CA ALA A 8 1.15 4.34 -1.60
C ALA A 8 1.73 5.30 -0.54
N ASN A 9 1.45 6.60 -0.69
CA ASN A 9 1.91 7.58 0.28
C ASN A 9 1.10 7.44 1.58
N PRO A 10 1.74 7.22 2.74
CA PRO A 10 1.05 6.97 4.00
C PRO A 10 0.34 8.21 4.54
N ASP A 11 0.81 9.42 4.21
CA ASP A 11 0.28 10.67 4.77
C ASP A 11 -0.91 11.22 3.97
N ARG A 12 -1.04 10.83 2.70
CA ARG A 12 -2.03 11.39 1.78
C ARG A 12 -2.33 10.48 0.60
N GLY A 13 -3.53 10.62 0.06
CA GLY A 13 -3.92 10.03 -1.22
C GLY A 13 -4.79 8.79 -1.08
N TRP A 14 -5.37 8.40 -2.21
CA TRP A 14 -6.48 7.45 -2.22
C TRP A 14 -6.07 6.00 -1.93
N ALA A 15 -4.81 5.64 -2.22
CA ALA A 15 -4.28 4.31 -1.94
C ALA A 15 -4.35 3.96 -0.44
N ALA A 16 -3.89 4.86 0.43
CA ALA A 16 -3.91 4.66 1.87
C ALA A 16 -5.34 4.69 2.45
N GLN A 17 -6.22 5.52 1.89
CA GLN A 17 -7.57 5.73 2.42
C GLN A 17 -8.60 4.70 1.93
N ALA A 18 -8.42 4.12 0.75
CA ALA A 18 -9.41 3.24 0.13
C ALA A 18 -8.82 1.88 -0.26
N HIS A 19 -7.80 1.85 -1.12
CA HIS A 19 -7.32 0.58 -1.70
C HIS A 19 -6.66 -0.33 -0.67
N ILE A 20 -5.77 0.19 0.17
CA ILE A 20 -5.06 -0.62 1.15
C ILE A 20 -6.02 -1.22 2.19
N PRO A 21 -6.93 -0.46 2.81
CA PRO A 21 -7.95 -1.04 3.70
C PRO A 21 -8.82 -2.09 3.01
N ALA A 22 -9.26 -1.83 1.77
CA ALA A 22 -10.09 -2.78 1.03
C ALA A 22 -9.35 -4.10 0.76
N LEU A 23 -8.10 -4.03 0.27
CA LEU A 23 -7.29 -5.23 0.04
C LEU A 23 -6.99 -5.97 1.34
N LYS A 24 -6.72 -5.26 2.44
CA LYS A 24 -6.52 -5.87 3.76
C LYS A 24 -7.78 -6.58 4.28
N SER A 25 -8.98 -6.06 3.97
CA SER A 25 -10.24 -6.72 4.34
C SER A 25 -10.52 -8.01 3.56
N LEU A 26 -9.80 -8.23 2.45
CA LEU A 26 -9.92 -9.39 1.58
C LEU A 26 -8.60 -10.20 1.60
N SER A 27 -7.99 -10.35 2.77
CA SER A 27 -6.65 -10.96 2.93
C SER A 27 -6.55 -12.42 2.48
N ASP A 28 -7.68 -13.13 2.43
CA ASP A 28 -7.73 -14.51 1.93
C ASP A 28 -7.50 -14.56 0.41
N ASP A 29 -7.86 -13.48 -0.30
CA ASP A 29 -7.79 -13.39 -1.75
C ASP A 29 -6.61 -12.54 -2.23
N PHE A 30 -6.16 -11.56 -1.43
CA PHE A 30 -5.15 -10.58 -1.83
C PHE A 30 -4.04 -10.37 -0.81
N GLU A 31 -2.82 -10.25 -1.32
CA GLU A 31 -1.63 -9.95 -0.53
C GLU A 31 -0.92 -8.75 -1.16
N ILE A 32 -0.70 -7.69 -0.38
CA ILE A 32 0.12 -6.55 -0.80
C ILE A 32 1.59 -6.96 -0.63
N THR A 33 2.34 -6.96 -1.72
CA THR A 33 3.73 -7.45 -1.74
C THR A 33 4.75 -6.41 -2.20
N ALA A 34 4.28 -5.28 -2.72
CA ALA A 34 5.13 -4.17 -3.12
C ALA A 34 4.42 -2.83 -2.97
N LEU A 35 5.16 -1.82 -2.50
CA LEU A 35 4.70 -0.45 -2.40
C LEU A 35 5.72 0.48 -3.05
N SER A 36 5.22 1.50 -3.75
CA SER A 36 6.04 2.53 -4.38
C SER A 36 5.47 3.90 -4.10
N THR A 37 6.38 4.86 -3.87
CA THR A 37 6.09 6.29 -3.81
C THR A 37 7.17 7.04 -4.60
N THR A 38 7.05 8.35 -4.73
CA THR A 38 8.06 9.17 -5.43
C THR A 38 9.44 9.18 -4.78
N ARG A 39 9.54 8.85 -3.48
CA ARG A 39 10.80 8.82 -2.72
C ARG A 39 10.96 7.47 -2.05
N ARG A 40 12.19 6.93 -2.07
CA ARG A 40 12.48 5.63 -1.45
C ARG A 40 12.14 5.60 0.05
N GLU A 41 12.54 6.65 0.78
CA GLU A 41 12.26 6.79 2.21
C GLU A 41 10.76 6.69 2.53
N SER A 42 9.92 7.41 1.78
CA SER A 42 8.47 7.36 1.97
C SER A 42 7.88 5.99 1.60
N ALA A 43 8.48 5.26 0.66
CA ALA A 43 8.08 3.88 0.36
C ALA A 43 8.48 2.90 1.46
N ASP A 44 9.65 3.07 2.08
CA ASP A 44 10.10 2.25 3.21
C ASP A 44 9.23 2.50 4.45
N VAL A 45 8.80 3.74 4.70
CA VAL A 45 7.83 4.07 5.75
C VAL A 45 6.47 3.42 5.45
N ALA A 46 5.99 3.51 4.22
CA ALA A 46 4.74 2.88 3.81
C ALA A 46 4.77 1.35 4.04
N GLY A 47 5.88 0.68 3.70
CA GLY A 47 6.04 -0.76 3.91
C GLY A 47 6.12 -1.21 5.37
N LYS A 48 6.34 -0.27 6.32
CA LYS A 48 6.25 -0.55 7.76
C LYS A 48 4.87 -0.29 8.33
N LEU A 49 4.10 0.59 7.70
CA LEU A 49 2.76 1.01 8.16
C LEU A 49 1.65 0.09 7.63
N PHE A 50 1.80 -0.39 6.40
CA PHE A 50 0.80 -1.19 5.71
C PHE A 50 1.23 -2.66 5.63
#